data_AF-A0ABD5WQC1-F1
#
_entry.id   AF-A0ABD5WQC1-F1
#
_cell.length_a   1.000
_cell.length_b   1.000
_cell.length_c   1.000
_cell.angle_alpha   90.00
_cell.angle_beta   90.00
_cell.angle_gamma   90.00
#
_symmetry.space_group_name_H-M   'P 1'
#
loop_
_entity.id
_entity.type
_entity.pdbx_description
1 polymer ?
#
loop_
_entity_poly.entity_id
_entity_poly.type
_entity_poly.pdbx_seq_one_letter_code
_entity_poly.pdbx_strand_id
1 'polypeptide(L)'
;MNAPYVLLQADGGELFGNLPEWLGNALSEIVAALPRLVGAIIILLIGWVVGKALGRVVSGVADKAGLDRSARDTPLGRMMGDSRDALSNFLGSVTAWFVYALAILAAANTLAIPILSEWIATAVSYFPAFIAGLVVIIGGFIVADFIGDAITRTRAAAQSAYTQYFATGVRMFLYFTAVVIGLDTMGIDVELLYIFAQALAWGLAAGLALAIGVGFGWGSKDYIANNMNRWAGTARSSASSMSSQEQSQGSPGDDD
;
A
#
# COMPACT_ATOMS: atom_id res chain seq x y z
N MET A 1 32.66 92.55 10.67
CA MET A 1 32.35 91.13 10.35
C MET A 1 31.45 90.61 11.45
N ASN A 2 30.13 90.60 11.22
CA ASN A 2 29.15 90.05 12.16
C ASN A 2 28.66 88.72 11.61
N ALA A 3 29.03 87.61 12.25
CA ALA A 3 28.49 86.31 11.92
C ALA A 3 27.02 86.23 12.39
N PRO A 4 26.11 85.63 11.60
CA PRO A 4 24.73 85.46 12.03
C PRO A 4 24.66 84.34 13.08
N TYR A 5 24.04 84.64 14.22
CA TYR A 5 23.65 83.63 15.20
C TYR A 5 22.50 82.82 14.61
N VAL A 6 22.79 81.63 14.10
CA VAL A 6 21.76 80.64 13.76
C VAL A 6 21.28 80.04 15.07
N LEU A 7 20.11 80.47 15.54
CA LEU A 7 19.46 79.83 16.67
C LEU A 7 18.94 78.48 16.20
N LEU A 8 19.63 77.40 16.62
CA LEU A 8 19.09 76.05 16.60
C LEU A 8 17.90 76.03 17.59
N GLN A 9 16.70 76.31 17.09
CA GLN A 9 15.47 75.83 17.71
C GLN A 9 15.51 74.31 17.58
N ALA A 10 16.13 73.66 18.56
CA ALA A 10 15.87 72.25 18.80
C ALA A 10 14.43 72.16 19.33
N ASP A 11 13.51 71.78 18.44
CA ASP A 11 12.15 71.46 18.81
C ASP A 11 12.16 70.24 19.73
N GLY A 12 12.15 70.49 21.05
CA GLY A 12 12.12 69.46 22.08
C GLY A 12 10.82 68.65 22.12
N GLY A 13 9.83 68.98 21.28
CA GLY A 13 8.56 68.25 21.15
C GLY A 13 8.62 67.06 20.18
N GLU A 14 9.57 67.02 19.24
CA GLU A 14 9.61 65.98 18.20
C GLU A 14 10.22 64.64 18.66
N LEU A 15 10.91 64.61 19.80
CA LEU A 15 11.59 63.40 20.30
C LEU A 15 10.64 62.40 20.97
N PHE A 16 9.47 62.83 21.45
CA PHE A 16 8.50 61.97 22.15
C PHE A 16 7.15 61.85 21.43
N GLY A 17 6.88 62.68 20.42
CA GLY A 17 5.66 62.62 19.59
C GLY A 17 5.76 61.66 18.39
N ASN A 18 6.97 61.35 17.93
CA ASN A 18 7.21 60.48 16.79
C ASN A 18 7.63 59.07 17.24
N LEU A 19 6.77 58.36 17.99
CA LEU A 19 6.86 56.90 17.90
C LEU A 19 6.59 56.56 16.43
N PRO A 20 7.58 56.01 15.72
CA PRO A 20 7.42 55.82 14.29
C PRO A 20 6.27 54.83 14.06
N GLU A 21 5.39 55.15 13.12
CA GLU A 21 4.11 54.44 12.90
C GLU A 21 4.25 52.91 12.82
N TRP A 22 5.42 52.42 12.38
CA TRP A 22 5.76 50.99 12.38
C TRP A 22 5.70 50.34 13.77
N LEU A 23 6.01 51.06 14.85
CA LEU A 23 5.95 50.55 16.22
C LEU A 23 4.49 50.47 16.71
N GLY A 24 3.66 51.46 16.39
CA GLY A 24 2.23 51.42 16.68
C GLY A 24 1.54 50.26 15.96
N ASN A 25 1.88 50.06 14.69
CA ASN A 25 1.39 48.94 13.88
C ASN A 25 1.88 47.59 14.44
N ALA A 26 3.17 47.44 14.76
CA ALA A 26 3.71 46.22 15.35
C ALA A 26 3.08 45.88 16.72
N LEU A 27 2.86 46.87 17.59
CA LEU A 27 2.22 46.66 18.89
C LEU A 27 0.74 46.28 18.76
N SER A 28 0.01 46.89 17.82
CA SER A 28 -1.38 46.52 17.56
C SER A 28 -1.53 45.11 16.99
N GLU A 29 -0.60 44.67 16.13
CA GLU A 29 -0.53 43.29 15.65
C GLU A 29 -0.24 42.29 16.78
N ILE A 30 0.68 42.61 17.70
CA ILE A 30 0.98 41.77 18.87
C ILE A 30 -0.23 41.64 19.79
N VAL A 31 -0.94 42.73 20.06
CA VAL A 31 -2.14 42.72 20.90
C VAL A 31 -3.27 41.94 20.22
N ALA A 32 -3.42 42.07 18.90
CA ALA A 32 -4.38 41.29 18.11
C ALA A 32 -4.03 39.79 18.01
N ALA A 33 -2.75 39.42 18.20
CA ALA A 33 -2.29 38.04 18.21
C ALA A 33 -2.58 37.31 19.53
N LEU A 34 -2.75 38.03 20.64
CA LEU A 34 -3.00 37.41 21.96
C LEU A 34 -4.27 36.52 22.00
N PRO A 35 -5.45 36.97 21.52
CA PRO A 35 -6.63 36.11 21.46
C PRO A 35 -6.45 34.89 20.56
N ARG A 36 -5.74 35.05 19.43
CA ARG A 36 -5.44 33.96 18.48
C ARG A 36 -4.53 32.91 19.10
N LEU A 37 -3.54 33.35 19.87
CA LEU A 37 -2.62 32.47 20.60
C LEU A 37 -3.38 31.62 21.63
N VAL A 38 -4.30 32.22 22.39
CA VAL A 38 -5.14 31.49 23.34
C VAL A 38 -6.01 30.46 22.61
N GLY A 39 -6.64 30.84 21.49
CA GLY A 39 -7.41 29.92 20.66
C GLY A 39 -6.58 28.73 20.15
N ALA A 40 -5.37 29.00 19.64
CA ALA A 40 -4.45 27.97 19.17
C ALA A 40 -4.04 27.00 20.29
N ILE A 41 -3.75 27.50 21.50
CA ILE A 41 -3.42 26.66 22.66
C ILE A 41 -4.59 25.75 23.03
N ILE A 42 -5.82 26.29 23.06
CA ILE A 42 -7.03 25.49 23.35
C ILE A 42 -7.20 24.38 22.31
N ILE A 43 -7.03 24.69 21.03
CA ILE A 43 -7.10 23.69 19.94
C ILE A 43 -6.06 22.59 20.12
N LEU A 44 -4.81 22.93 20.45
CA LEU A 44 -3.75 21.96 20.70
C LEU A 44 -4.05 21.06 21.90
N LEU A 45 -4.59 21.61 22.99
CA LEU A 45 -4.99 20.84 24.15
C LEU A 45 -6.10 19.85 23.83
N ILE A 46 -7.13 20.29 23.09
CA ILE A 46 -8.22 19.42 22.63
C ILE A 46 -7.64 18.32 21.73
N GLY A 47 -6.82 18.69 20.75
CA GLY A 47 -6.18 17.75 19.83
C GLY A 47 -5.34 16.69 20.54
N TRP A 48 -4.60 17.07 21.58
CA TRP A 48 -3.82 16.14 22.39
C TRP A 48 -4.70 15.09 23.10
N VAL A 49 -5.79 15.53 23.74
CA VAL A 49 -6.73 14.63 24.42
C VAL A 49 -7.42 13.71 23.42
N VAL A 50 -7.93 14.27 22.33
CA VAL A 50 -8.67 13.56 21.28
C VAL A 50 -7.74 12.55 20.59
N GLY A 51 -6.52 12.92 20.24
CA GLY A 51 -5.55 12.03 19.60
C GLY A 51 -5.18 10.85 20.49
N LYS A 52 -4.96 11.08 21.80
CA LYS A 52 -4.71 10.00 22.76
C LYS A 52 -5.93 9.09 22.94
N ALA A 53 -7.15 9.60 22.78
CA ALA A 53 -8.37 8.80 22.86
C ALA A 53 -8.54 7.94 21.58
N LEU A 54 -8.49 8.55 20.39
CA LEU A 54 -8.61 7.83 19.13
C LEU A 54 -7.50 6.80 18.94
N GLY A 55 -6.26 7.12 19.29
CA GLY A 55 -5.15 6.17 19.19
C GLY A 55 -5.37 4.90 20.01
N ARG A 56 -5.98 5.02 21.20
CA ARG A 56 -6.37 3.87 22.03
C ARG A 56 -7.51 3.07 21.41
N VAL A 57 -8.51 3.75 20.83
CA VAL A 57 -9.62 3.08 20.15
C VAL A 57 -9.11 2.28 18.95
N VAL A 58 -8.27 2.89 18.10
CA VAL A 58 -7.72 2.22 16.91
C VAL A 58 -6.81 1.05 17.30
N SER A 59 -5.93 1.22 18.28
CA SER A 59 -5.10 0.10 18.78
C SER A 59 -5.99 -1.04 19.29
N GLY A 60 -7.02 -0.76 20.09
CA GLY A 60 -7.93 -1.80 20.58
C GLY A 60 -8.75 -2.49 19.47
N VAL A 61 -9.14 -1.77 18.42
CA VAL A 61 -9.83 -2.36 17.26
C VAL A 61 -8.88 -3.24 16.45
N ALA A 62 -7.64 -2.79 16.23
CA ALA A 62 -6.61 -3.54 15.50
C ALA A 62 -6.25 -4.86 16.21
N ASP A 63 -6.11 -4.83 17.54
CA ASP A 63 -5.81 -6.02 18.34
C ASP A 63 -6.98 -7.00 18.30
N LYS A 64 -8.21 -6.49 18.45
CA LYS A 64 -9.43 -7.30 18.34
C LYS A 64 -9.63 -7.92 16.95
N ALA A 65 -9.18 -7.24 15.88
CA ALA A 65 -9.17 -7.77 14.52
C ALA A 65 -8.09 -8.86 14.31
N GLY A 66 -7.22 -9.10 15.29
CA GLY A 66 -6.19 -10.13 15.24
C GLY A 66 -5.01 -9.77 14.32
N LEU A 67 -4.82 -8.49 14.00
CA LEU A 67 -3.75 -8.05 13.10
C LEU A 67 -2.37 -8.46 13.62
N ASP A 68 -2.14 -8.41 14.93
CA ASP A 68 -0.87 -8.83 15.52
C ASP A 68 -0.63 -10.34 15.45
N ARG A 69 -1.67 -11.17 15.39
CA ARG A 69 -1.51 -12.62 15.19
C ARG A 69 -1.15 -12.93 13.76
N SER A 70 -1.83 -12.28 12.81
CA SER A 70 -1.59 -12.47 11.39
C SER A 70 -0.26 -11.90 10.95
N ALA A 71 0.22 -10.80 11.56
CA ALA A 71 1.48 -10.17 11.20
C ALA A 71 2.71 -10.81 11.87
N ARG A 72 2.53 -11.64 12.90
CA ARG A 72 3.63 -12.22 13.67
C ARG A 72 4.58 -13.07 12.84
N ASP A 73 4.03 -13.86 11.91
CA ASP A 73 4.80 -14.74 11.03
C ASP A 73 5.34 -14.01 9.79
N THR A 74 5.00 -12.72 9.64
CA THR A 74 5.43 -11.90 8.50
C THR A 74 6.74 -11.17 8.80
N PRO A 75 7.42 -10.61 7.78
CA PRO A 75 8.59 -9.75 7.99
C PRO A 75 8.33 -8.56 8.93
N LEU A 76 7.09 -8.03 8.96
CA LEU A 76 6.71 -6.91 9.83
C LEU A 76 6.77 -7.30 11.31
N GLY A 77 6.25 -8.47 11.68
CA GLY A 77 6.33 -8.98 13.06
C GLY A 77 7.77 -9.14 13.54
N ARG A 78 8.66 -9.63 12.66
CA ARG A 78 10.09 -9.78 12.96
C ARG A 78 10.81 -8.44 13.15
N MET A 79 10.41 -7.40 12.41
CA MET A 79 10.98 -6.05 12.55
C MET A 79 10.45 -5.31 13.79
N MET A 80 9.19 -5.52 14.15
CA MET A 80 8.55 -4.84 15.29
C MET A 80 8.87 -5.47 16.66
N GLY A 81 9.50 -6.65 16.68
CA GLY A 81 9.89 -7.37 17.90
C GLY A 81 8.76 -8.26 18.46
N ASP A 82 9.09 -9.09 19.45
CA ASP A 82 8.19 -10.14 19.98
C ASP A 82 7.03 -9.63 20.87
N SER A 83 6.74 -8.33 20.79
CA SER A 83 5.66 -7.71 21.55
C SER A 83 4.31 -8.10 20.94
N ARG A 84 3.44 -8.69 21.76
CA ARG A 84 2.15 -9.25 21.32
C ARG A 84 1.21 -8.27 20.62
N ASP A 85 1.39 -6.96 20.88
CA ASP A 85 0.49 -5.89 20.44
C ASP A 85 1.23 -4.82 19.61
N ALA A 86 2.39 -5.16 19.05
CA ALA A 86 3.28 -4.19 18.41
C ALA A 86 2.64 -3.48 17.20
N LEU A 87 1.93 -4.21 16.35
CA LEU A 87 1.32 -3.67 15.14
C LEU A 87 0.10 -2.81 15.47
N SER A 88 -0.73 -3.28 16.42
CA SER A 88 -1.88 -2.52 16.90
C SER A 88 -1.49 -1.22 17.60
N ASN A 89 -0.43 -1.26 18.42
CA ASN A 89 0.11 -0.07 19.05
C ASN A 89 0.75 0.89 18.04
N PHE A 90 1.39 0.37 17.00
CA PHE A 90 1.90 1.18 15.89
C PHE A 90 0.74 1.91 15.18
N LEU A 91 -0.32 1.20 14.79
CA LEU A 91 -1.51 1.79 14.15
C LEU A 91 -2.19 2.84 15.04
N GLY A 92 -2.32 2.56 16.34
CA GLY A 92 -2.85 3.52 17.31
C GLY A 92 -1.97 4.76 17.44
N SER A 93 -0.64 4.59 17.45
CA SER A 93 0.31 5.70 17.53
C SER A 93 0.29 6.57 16.28
N VAL A 94 0.25 5.95 15.08
CA VAL A 94 0.12 6.64 13.79
C VAL A 94 -1.18 7.44 13.74
N THR A 95 -2.29 6.87 14.21
CA THR A 95 -3.58 7.58 14.31
C THR A 95 -3.51 8.78 15.26
N ALA A 96 -2.89 8.63 16.44
CA ALA A 96 -2.75 9.73 17.38
C ALA A 96 -1.92 10.87 16.79
N TRP A 97 -0.80 10.55 16.12
CA TRP A 97 0.04 11.52 15.41
C TRP A 97 -0.72 12.27 14.32
N PHE A 98 -1.61 11.60 13.58
CA PHE A 98 -2.46 12.26 12.59
C PHE A 98 -3.42 13.26 13.22
N VAL A 99 -4.06 12.89 14.32
CA VAL A 99 -4.94 13.83 15.04
C VAL A 99 -4.13 15.01 15.57
N TYR A 100 -2.90 14.80 16.04
CA TYR A 100 -2.01 15.88 16.44
C TYR A 100 -1.67 16.79 15.24
N ALA A 101 -1.37 16.22 14.07
CA ALA A 101 -1.12 17.00 12.86
C ALA A 101 -2.34 17.87 12.48
N LEU A 102 -3.57 17.32 12.56
CA LEU A 102 -4.80 18.08 12.35
C LEU A 102 -4.98 19.22 13.36
N ALA A 103 -4.65 18.96 14.63
CA ALA A 103 -4.72 19.98 15.68
C ALA A 103 -3.68 21.10 15.45
N ILE A 104 -2.47 20.75 15.05
CA ILE A 104 -1.42 21.72 14.70
C ILE A 104 -1.83 22.52 13.46
N LEU A 105 -2.44 21.89 12.45
CA LEU A 105 -2.99 22.59 11.28
C LEU A 105 -4.06 23.61 11.68
N ALA A 106 -5.01 23.20 12.51
CA ALA A 106 -6.07 24.08 13.01
C ALA A 106 -5.51 25.23 13.86
N ALA A 107 -4.49 24.96 14.68
CA ALA A 107 -3.78 25.97 15.46
C ALA A 107 -3.01 26.95 14.56
N ALA A 108 -2.29 26.47 13.54
CA ALA A 108 -1.57 27.29 12.57
C ALA A 108 -2.52 28.20 11.77
N ASN A 109 -3.68 27.68 11.36
CA ASN A 109 -4.74 28.46 10.73
C ASN A 109 -5.28 29.55 11.67
N THR A 110 -5.49 29.23 12.94
CA THR A 110 -5.96 30.19 13.95
C THR A 110 -4.93 31.30 14.19
N LEU A 111 -3.65 30.94 14.18
CA LEU A 111 -2.52 31.87 14.33
C LEU A 111 -2.24 32.67 13.05
N ALA A 112 -2.95 32.37 11.95
CA ALA A 112 -2.81 32.98 10.64
C ALA A 112 -1.37 32.91 10.09
N ILE A 113 -0.76 31.71 10.12
CA ILE A 113 0.57 31.43 9.54
C ILE A 113 0.38 30.60 8.26
N PRO A 114 0.20 31.22 7.07
CA PRO A 114 -0.24 30.51 5.87
C PRO A 114 0.76 29.46 5.42
N ILE A 115 2.06 29.78 5.48
CA ILE A 115 3.12 28.85 5.07
C ILE A 115 3.07 27.56 5.87
N LEU A 116 2.96 27.65 7.20
CA LEU A 116 2.93 26.49 8.07
C LEU A 116 1.66 25.65 7.83
N SER A 117 0.53 26.32 7.64
CA SER A 117 -0.75 25.66 7.34
C SER A 117 -0.70 24.88 6.02
N GLU A 118 -0.09 25.43 4.97
CA GLU A 118 -0.01 24.78 3.66
C GLU A 118 0.85 23.50 3.70
N TRP A 119 2.01 23.55 4.34
CA TRP A 119 2.88 22.38 4.51
C TRP A 119 2.19 21.27 5.32
N ILE A 120 1.52 21.63 6.42
CA ILE A 120 0.82 20.64 7.26
C ILE A 120 -0.41 20.09 6.55
N ALA A 121 -1.20 20.93 5.87
CA ALA A 121 -2.37 20.47 5.11
C ALA A 121 -1.96 19.48 4.01
N THR A 122 -0.86 19.76 3.33
CA THR A 122 -0.28 18.86 2.34
C THR A 122 0.11 17.53 3.00
N ALA A 123 0.85 17.54 4.10
CA ALA A 123 1.24 16.31 4.82
C ALA A 123 0.02 15.51 5.32
N VAL A 124 -1.00 16.18 5.85
CA VAL A 124 -2.27 15.58 6.28
C VAL A 124 -3.00 14.93 5.10
N SER A 125 -2.95 15.52 3.90
CA SER A 125 -3.61 14.99 2.70
C SER A 125 -3.02 13.68 2.19
N TYR A 126 -1.73 13.40 2.49
CA TYR A 126 -1.09 12.12 2.18
C TYR A 126 -1.48 11.01 3.15
N PHE A 127 -2.00 11.35 4.33
CA PHE A 127 -2.27 10.37 5.38
C PHE A 127 -3.31 9.31 4.99
N PRO A 128 -4.44 9.64 4.34
CA PRO A 128 -5.40 8.63 3.88
C PRO A 128 -4.78 7.59 2.94
N ALA A 129 -3.96 8.05 1.98
CA ALA A 129 -3.24 7.18 1.06
C ALA A 129 -2.23 6.30 1.80
N PHE A 130 -1.49 6.88 2.75
CA PHE A 130 -0.57 6.15 3.61
C PHE A 130 -1.27 4.99 4.36
N ILE A 131 -2.43 5.25 4.96
CA ILE A 131 -3.24 4.22 5.64
C ILE A 131 -3.75 3.17 4.66
N ALA A 132 -4.25 3.57 3.49
CA ALA A 132 -4.69 2.64 2.46
C ALA A 132 -3.56 1.69 2.04
N GLY A 133 -2.35 2.24 1.83
CA GLY A 133 -1.17 1.43 1.53
C GLY A 133 -0.79 0.48 2.66
N LEU A 134 -0.83 0.89 3.93
CA LEU A 134 -0.60 -0.01 5.05
C LEU A 134 -1.60 -1.17 5.07
N VAL A 135 -2.88 -0.89 4.84
CA VAL A 135 -3.93 -1.92 4.77
C VAL A 135 -3.65 -2.90 3.61
N VAL A 136 -3.25 -2.40 2.44
CA VAL A 136 -2.88 -3.23 1.29
C VAL A 136 -1.68 -4.13 1.61
N ILE A 137 -0.64 -3.62 2.27
CA ILE A 137 0.54 -4.42 2.66
C ILE A 137 0.13 -5.52 3.64
N ILE A 138 -0.59 -5.15 4.70
CA ILE A 138 -1.04 -6.11 5.72
C ILE A 138 -1.93 -7.18 5.10
N GLY A 139 -2.92 -6.78 4.30
CA GLY A 139 -3.82 -7.70 3.59
C GLY A 139 -3.06 -8.60 2.62
N GLY A 140 -2.12 -8.03 1.86
CA GLY A 140 -1.28 -8.78 0.92
C GLY A 140 -0.40 -9.81 1.61
N PHE A 141 0.12 -9.50 2.80
CA PHE A 141 0.90 -10.46 3.60
C PHE A 141 0.03 -11.62 4.11
N ILE A 142 -1.19 -11.33 4.55
CA ILE A 142 -2.15 -12.37 4.96
C ILE A 142 -2.45 -13.31 3.79
N VAL A 143 -2.69 -12.75 2.60
CA VAL A 143 -2.95 -13.54 1.39
C VAL A 143 -1.73 -14.36 0.98
N ALA A 144 -0.53 -13.77 1.02
CA ALA A 144 0.72 -14.47 0.73
C ALA A 144 0.94 -15.67 1.65
N ASP A 145 0.60 -15.50 2.93
CA ASP A 145 0.73 -16.55 3.94
C ASP A 145 -0.23 -17.68 3.69
N PHE A 146 -1.50 -17.35 3.43
CA PHE A 146 -2.52 -18.31 3.09
C PHE A 146 -2.13 -19.15 1.86
N ILE A 147 -1.59 -18.50 0.83
CA ILE A 147 -1.14 -19.19 -0.39
C ILE A 147 0.08 -20.09 -0.11
N GLY A 148 1.09 -19.58 0.60
CA GLY A 148 2.26 -20.39 0.97
C GLY A 148 1.89 -21.61 1.82
N ASP A 149 0.95 -21.45 2.75
CA ASP A 149 0.42 -22.52 3.58
C ASP A 149 -0.38 -23.54 2.76
N ALA A 150 -1.21 -23.09 1.83
CA ALA A 150 -1.94 -23.98 0.93
C ALA A 150 -0.98 -24.87 0.12
N ILE A 151 0.13 -24.30 -0.37
CA ILE A 151 1.16 -25.03 -1.12
C ILE A 151 1.82 -26.09 -0.24
N THR A 152 2.24 -25.73 0.99
CA THR A 152 2.93 -26.67 1.90
C THR A 152 2.03 -27.78 2.44
N ARG A 153 0.72 -27.51 2.62
CA ARG A 153 -0.25 -28.49 3.15
C ARG A 153 -0.79 -29.47 2.11
N THR A 154 -0.54 -29.26 0.82
CA THR A 154 -1.04 -30.13 -0.25
C THR A 154 -0.32 -31.48 -0.22
N ARG A 155 -1.04 -32.61 -0.30
CA ARG A 155 -0.47 -33.99 -0.18
C ARG A 155 0.60 -34.32 -1.24
N ALA A 156 0.64 -33.62 -2.36
CA ALA A 156 1.73 -33.71 -3.35
C ALA A 156 3.09 -33.19 -2.82
N ALA A 157 3.09 -32.44 -1.72
CA ALA A 157 4.27 -31.93 -1.02
C ALA A 157 4.94 -32.96 -0.09
N ALA A 158 4.32 -34.12 0.13
CA ALA A 158 4.69 -35.04 1.22
C ALA A 158 6.00 -35.84 1.01
N GLN A 159 6.79 -35.59 -0.04
CA GLN A 159 7.95 -36.43 -0.36
C GLN A 159 9.27 -35.71 -0.71
N SER A 160 9.37 -34.37 -0.67
CA SER A 160 10.62 -33.70 -1.08
C SER A 160 10.89 -32.36 -0.40
N ALA A 161 12.14 -32.15 0.01
CA ALA A 161 12.64 -30.87 0.54
C ALA A 161 12.44 -29.68 -0.42
N TYR A 162 12.28 -29.93 -1.72
CA TYR A 162 12.07 -28.88 -2.73
C TYR A 162 10.75 -28.11 -2.58
N THR A 163 9.70 -28.72 -2.02
CA THR A 163 8.39 -28.06 -1.91
C THR A 163 8.39 -26.95 -0.85
N GLN A 164 9.20 -27.08 0.21
CA GLN A 164 9.34 -26.05 1.23
C GLN A 164 10.05 -24.80 0.69
N TYR A 165 11.12 -24.98 -0.08
CA TYR A 165 11.82 -23.87 -0.73
C TYR A 165 10.94 -23.18 -1.77
N PHE A 166 10.15 -23.95 -2.54
CA PHE A 166 9.20 -23.39 -3.50
C PHE A 166 8.12 -22.54 -2.81
N ALA A 167 7.48 -23.07 -1.76
CA ALA A 167 6.47 -22.32 -1.02
C ALA A 167 7.03 -21.05 -0.38
N THR A 168 8.25 -21.13 0.17
CA THR A 168 8.96 -19.97 0.71
C THR A 168 9.24 -18.93 -0.39
N GLY A 169 9.68 -19.36 -1.56
CA GLY A 169 9.92 -18.49 -2.71
C GLY A 169 8.64 -17.78 -3.19
N VAL A 170 7.54 -18.51 -3.30
CA VAL A 170 6.22 -17.92 -3.64
C VAL A 170 5.79 -16.91 -2.58
N ARG A 171 5.89 -17.24 -1.30
CA ARG A 171 5.54 -16.33 -0.20
C ARG A 171 6.39 -15.06 -0.24
N MET A 172 7.71 -15.18 -0.45
CA MET A 172 8.61 -14.03 -0.58
C MET A 172 8.29 -13.16 -1.79
N PHE A 173 7.96 -13.77 -2.93
CA PHE A 173 7.54 -13.03 -4.13
C PHE A 173 6.23 -12.26 -3.88
N LEU A 174 5.23 -12.91 -3.28
CA LEU A 174 3.95 -12.28 -2.96
C LEU A 174 4.11 -11.16 -1.92
N TYR A 175 4.99 -11.30 -0.93
CA TYR A 175 5.34 -10.21 -0.03
C TYR A 175 5.97 -9.02 -0.77
N PHE A 176 6.92 -9.29 -1.67
CA PHE A 176 7.51 -8.25 -2.48
C PHE A 176 6.45 -7.52 -3.30
N THR A 177 5.55 -8.25 -3.98
CA THR A 177 4.43 -7.67 -4.72
C THR A 177 3.49 -6.86 -3.81
N ALA A 178 3.13 -7.38 -2.64
CA ALA A 178 2.28 -6.67 -1.68
C ALA A 178 2.92 -5.35 -1.19
N VAL A 179 4.23 -5.35 -0.97
CA VAL A 179 5.01 -4.15 -0.64
C VAL A 179 4.96 -3.16 -1.80
N VAL A 180 5.24 -3.59 -3.05
CA VAL A 180 5.22 -2.70 -4.21
C VAL A 180 3.85 -2.05 -4.41
N ILE A 181 2.76 -2.84 -4.41
CA ILE A 181 1.39 -2.34 -4.56
C ILE A 181 1.01 -1.43 -3.37
N GLY A 182 1.44 -1.81 -2.16
CA GLY A 182 1.22 -1.02 -0.97
C GLY A 182 1.88 0.35 -1.04
N LEU A 183 3.15 0.42 -1.43
CA LEU A 183 3.89 1.67 -1.59
C LEU A 183 3.27 2.54 -2.70
N ASP A 184 2.87 1.95 -3.83
CA ASP A 184 2.13 2.66 -4.89
C ASP A 184 0.85 3.30 -4.34
N THR A 185 0.10 2.55 -3.54
CA THR A 185 -1.14 3.03 -2.88
C THR A 185 -0.86 4.18 -1.89
N MET A 186 0.34 4.23 -1.29
CA MET A 186 0.76 5.37 -0.45
C MET A 186 1.07 6.63 -1.27
N GLY A 187 1.07 6.55 -2.61
CA GLY A 187 1.47 7.62 -3.51
C GLY A 187 2.98 7.75 -3.65
N ILE A 188 3.74 6.71 -3.26
CA ILE A 188 5.19 6.66 -3.49
C ILE A 188 5.42 6.25 -4.93
N ASP A 189 6.29 6.97 -5.64
CA ASP A 189 6.70 6.60 -6.99
C ASP A 189 7.52 5.31 -6.95
N VAL A 190 6.87 4.21 -7.31
CA VAL A 190 7.45 2.87 -7.32
C VAL A 190 7.67 2.34 -8.73
N GLU A 191 7.73 3.21 -9.74
CA GLU A 191 7.89 2.80 -11.15
C GLU A 191 9.05 1.81 -11.32
N LEU A 192 10.20 2.10 -10.73
CA LEU A 192 11.35 1.21 -10.77
C LEU A 192 11.03 -0.16 -10.15
N LEU A 193 10.42 -0.18 -8.96
CA LEU A 193 10.04 -1.43 -8.31
C LEU A 193 9.03 -2.23 -9.13
N TYR A 194 8.10 -1.56 -9.82
CA TYR A 194 7.13 -2.17 -10.70
C TYR A 194 7.80 -2.85 -11.90
N ILE A 195 8.77 -2.19 -12.54
CA ILE A 195 9.55 -2.78 -13.64
C ILE A 195 10.25 -4.06 -13.17
N PHE A 196 10.92 -4.03 -12.01
CA PHE A 196 11.56 -5.22 -11.44
C PHE A 196 10.54 -6.31 -11.09
N ALA A 197 9.41 -5.94 -10.48
CA ALA A 197 8.34 -6.87 -10.13
C ALA A 197 7.75 -7.56 -11.35
N GLN A 198 7.47 -6.82 -12.42
CA GLN A 198 6.97 -7.36 -13.67
C GLN A 198 7.98 -8.31 -14.32
N ALA A 199 9.26 -7.93 -14.37
CA ALA A 199 10.31 -8.79 -14.93
C ALA A 199 10.39 -10.13 -14.18
N LEU A 200 10.37 -10.09 -12.84
CA LEU A 200 10.33 -11.30 -12.01
C LEU A 200 9.04 -12.09 -12.22
N ALA A 201 7.88 -11.43 -12.30
CA ALA A 201 6.59 -12.06 -12.52
C ALA A 201 6.55 -12.80 -13.87
N TRP A 202 6.98 -12.15 -14.95
CA TRP A 202 7.08 -12.77 -16.27
C TRP A 202 8.11 -13.90 -16.30
N GLY A 203 9.24 -13.75 -15.61
CA GLY A 203 10.24 -14.82 -15.47
C GLY A 203 9.67 -16.06 -14.78
N LEU A 204 8.95 -15.89 -13.68
CA LEU A 204 8.26 -16.99 -12.98
C LEU A 204 7.15 -17.60 -13.83
N ALA A 205 6.33 -16.77 -14.47
CA ALA A 205 5.24 -17.24 -15.34
C ALA A 205 5.78 -18.06 -16.51
N ALA A 206 6.83 -17.59 -17.18
CA ALA A 206 7.49 -18.31 -18.26
C ALA A 206 8.12 -19.61 -17.75
N GLY A 207 8.80 -19.59 -16.61
CA GLY A 207 9.38 -20.79 -15.99
C GLY A 207 8.33 -21.85 -15.65
N LEU A 208 7.20 -21.45 -15.07
CA LEU A 208 6.08 -22.34 -14.77
C LEU A 208 5.44 -22.89 -16.05
N ALA A 209 5.21 -22.05 -17.05
CA ALA A 209 4.67 -22.45 -18.33
C ALA A 209 5.56 -23.51 -19.01
N LEU A 210 6.88 -23.31 -18.99
CA LEU A 210 7.86 -24.27 -19.50
C LEU A 210 7.86 -25.57 -18.70
N ALA A 211 7.84 -25.49 -17.36
CA ALA A 211 7.82 -26.69 -16.50
C ALA A 211 6.57 -27.54 -16.74
N ILE A 212 5.39 -26.91 -16.82
CA ILE A 212 4.12 -27.58 -17.13
C ILE A 212 4.17 -28.16 -18.54
N GLY A 213 4.60 -27.37 -19.53
CA GLY A 213 4.67 -27.80 -20.93
C GLY A 213 5.59 -28.99 -21.14
N VAL A 214 6.80 -28.95 -20.60
CA VAL A 214 7.78 -30.05 -20.68
C VAL A 214 7.30 -31.26 -19.90
N GLY A 215 6.81 -31.07 -18.67
CA GLY A 215 6.31 -32.17 -17.83
C GLY A 215 5.15 -32.91 -18.48
N PHE A 216 4.17 -32.17 -19.02
CA PHE A 216 3.04 -32.75 -19.73
C PHE A 216 3.46 -33.39 -21.05
N GLY A 217 4.33 -32.72 -21.80
CA GLY A 217 4.83 -33.21 -23.10
C GLY A 217 5.60 -34.53 -22.98
N TRP A 218 6.51 -34.64 -22.01
CA TRP A 218 7.22 -35.90 -21.76
C TRP A 218 6.32 -36.96 -21.10
N GLY A 219 5.51 -36.58 -20.12
CA GLY A 219 4.65 -37.53 -19.40
C GLY A 219 3.54 -38.16 -20.25
N SER A 220 3.05 -37.44 -21.28
CA SER A 220 1.98 -37.94 -22.16
C SER A 220 2.50 -38.78 -23.34
N LYS A 221 3.80 -38.71 -23.65
CA LYS A 221 4.40 -39.34 -24.83
C LYS A 221 4.13 -40.84 -24.90
N ASP A 222 4.40 -41.57 -23.82
CA ASP A 222 4.27 -43.04 -23.79
C ASP A 222 2.81 -43.49 -23.82
N TYR A 223 1.93 -42.75 -23.12
CA TYR A 223 0.49 -43.02 -23.12
C TYR A 223 -0.10 -42.90 -24.53
N ILE A 224 0.26 -41.82 -25.24
CA ILE A 224 -0.19 -41.59 -26.63
C ILE A 224 0.37 -42.69 -27.54
N ALA A 225 1.68 -42.98 -27.45
CA ALA A 225 2.33 -43.98 -28.30
C ALA A 225 1.66 -45.36 -28.20
N ASN A 226 1.29 -45.79 -26.98
CA ASN A 226 0.67 -47.10 -26.74
C ASN A 226 -0.79 -47.19 -27.18
N ASN A 227 -1.52 -46.08 -27.19
CA ASN A 227 -2.95 -46.07 -27.54
C ASN A 227 -3.21 -45.67 -29.01
N MET A 228 -2.22 -45.08 -29.69
CA MET A 228 -2.32 -44.59 -31.06
C MET A 228 -2.75 -45.66 -32.06
N ASN A 229 -2.23 -46.90 -31.95
CA ASN A 229 -2.59 -47.99 -32.86
C ASN A 229 -4.05 -48.41 -32.74
N ARG A 230 -4.62 -48.39 -31.51
CA ARG A 230 -6.04 -48.73 -31.29
C ARG A 230 -6.93 -47.64 -31.87
N TRP A 231 -6.61 -46.38 -31.59
CA TRP A 231 -7.36 -45.24 -32.13
C TRP A 231 -7.33 -45.19 -33.66
N ALA A 232 -6.16 -45.43 -34.26
CA ALA A 232 -6.03 -45.53 -35.71
C ALA A 232 -6.90 -46.66 -36.29
N GLY A 233 -6.97 -47.81 -35.59
CA GLY A 233 -7.86 -48.92 -35.95
C GLY A 233 -9.36 -48.57 -35.85
N THR A 234 -9.78 -47.92 -34.76
CA THR A 234 -11.18 -47.51 -34.56
C THR A 234 -11.61 -46.43 -35.57
N ALA A 235 -10.73 -45.49 -35.88
CA ALA A 235 -11.00 -44.47 -36.89
C ALA A 235 -11.14 -45.07 -38.30
N ARG A 236 -10.23 -45.99 -38.67
CA ARG A 236 -10.25 -46.65 -39.98
C ARG A 236 -11.48 -47.55 -40.16
N SER A 237 -11.89 -48.27 -39.10
CA SER A 237 -13.11 -49.07 -39.10
C SER A 237 -14.38 -48.22 -39.20
N SER A 238 -14.45 -47.11 -38.46
CA SER A 238 -15.58 -46.16 -38.54
C SER A 238 -15.74 -45.55 -39.95
N ALA A 239 -14.62 -45.22 -40.60
CA ALA A 239 -14.62 -44.72 -41.97
C ALA A 239 -15.11 -45.79 -42.98
N SER A 240 -14.66 -47.04 -42.83
CA SER A 240 -15.12 -48.13 -43.70
C SER A 240 -16.60 -48.48 -43.52
N SER A 241 -17.14 -48.36 -42.30
CA SER A 241 -18.58 -48.56 -42.08
C SER A 241 -19.42 -47.46 -42.73
N MET A 242 -18.95 -46.22 -42.76
CA MET A 242 -19.66 -45.11 -43.42
C MET A 242 -19.68 -45.27 -44.95
N SER A 243 -18.54 -45.61 -45.57
CA SER A 243 -18.49 -45.83 -47.02
C SER A 243 -19.32 -47.03 -47.48
N SER A 244 -19.39 -48.09 -46.65
CA SER A 244 -20.25 -49.24 -46.90
C SER A 244 -21.74 -48.86 -46.84
N GLN A 245 -22.09 -47.92 -45.94
CA GLN A 245 -23.46 -47.44 -45.76
C GLN A 245 -23.91 -46.54 -46.92
N GLU A 246 -23.02 -45.68 -47.44
CA GLU A 246 -23.27 -44.88 -48.66
C GLU A 246 -23.46 -45.74 -49.92
N GLN A 247 -22.67 -46.79 -50.12
CA GLN A 247 -22.84 -47.71 -51.25
C GLN A 247 -24.17 -48.49 -51.19
N SER A 248 -24.67 -48.79 -49.98
CA SER A 248 -25.97 -49.46 -49.81
C SER A 248 -27.19 -48.54 -49.96
N GLN A 249 -27.05 -47.22 -49.79
CA GLN A 249 -28.12 -46.25 -50.04
C GLN A 249 -28.12 -45.70 -51.49
N GLY A 250 -27.01 -45.83 -52.21
CA GLY A 250 -26.84 -45.34 -53.59
C GLY A 250 -27.23 -46.32 -54.69
N SER A 251 -27.83 -47.47 -54.38
CA SER A 251 -28.39 -48.38 -55.40
C SER A 251 -29.90 -48.14 -55.50
N PRO A 252 -30.41 -47.37 -56.47
CA PRO A 252 -31.81 -47.46 -56.87
C PRO A 252 -32.06 -48.92 -57.24
N GLY A 253 -33.09 -49.53 -56.66
CA GLY A 253 -33.53 -50.87 -57.05
C GLY A 253 -33.89 -50.87 -58.52
N ASP A 254 -33.10 -51.59 -59.32
CA ASP A 254 -33.56 -52.11 -60.60
C ASP A 254 -34.49 -53.30 -60.28
N ASP A 255 -35.74 -52.99 -59.94
CA ASP A 255 -36.83 -53.96 -59.92
C ASP A 255 -37.63 -53.81 -61.24
N ASP A 256 -37.50 -54.85 -62.07
CA ASP A 256 -38.38 -55.38 -63.15
C ASP A 256 -39.36 -54.46 -63.92
#